data_AF-A0A4R3J564-F1
#
_entry.id   AF-A0A4R3J564-F1
#
_cell.length_a   1.000
_cell.length_b   1.000
_cell.length_c   1.000
_cell.angle_alpha   90.00
_cell.angle_beta   90.00
_cell.angle_gamma   90.00
#
_symmetry.space_group_name_H-M   'P 1'
#
loop_
_entity.id
_entity.type
_entity.pdbx_description
1 polymer ?
#
loop_
_entity_poly.entity_id
_entity_poly.type
_entity_poly.pdbx_seq_one_letter_code
_entity_poly.pdbx_strand_id
1 'polypeptide(L)'
;MLSIDVPGAGAWRRIDSKEDAVLSLGIDAAPAADHAAPIAGSYVDVSSEELLAGILHSLEDSKAEDIAQIDLRGKTAIGDYMIVCSGRSSRQVASIAERLVDTLKQDYGRLAKVEGKETGDWVLVDTGDVIVHVFRPEVREFYQLEKMWQSASGGTSDRR
;
A
#
# COMPACT_ATOMS: atom_id res chain seq x y z
N MET A 1 43.23 58.44 3.66
CA MET A 1 44.62 58.10 3.27
C MET A 1 44.98 56.88 4.10
N LEU A 2 45.07 55.64 3.60
CA LEU A 2 45.22 55.09 2.26
C LEU A 2 44.58 53.67 2.27
N SER A 3 44.12 53.23 1.11
CA SER A 3 43.60 51.89 0.82
C SER A 3 44.69 50.80 0.76
N ILE A 4 44.25 49.52 0.84
CA ILE A 4 44.81 48.32 0.14
C ILE A 4 46.17 47.84 0.71
N ASP A 5 46.52 46.56 0.90
CA ASP A 5 46.25 45.31 0.18
C ASP A 5 46.62 44.09 1.07
N VAL A 6 46.08 42.92 0.75
CA VAL A 6 46.55 41.57 1.18
C VAL A 6 47.29 40.96 -0.02
N PRO A 7 48.41 40.21 0.10
CA PRO A 7 48.31 38.78 -0.31
C PRO A 7 49.34 37.79 0.27
N GLY A 8 48.94 36.50 0.23
CA GLY A 8 49.78 35.35 -0.11
C GLY A 8 50.36 34.55 1.06
N ALA A 9 50.60 33.23 0.99
CA ALA A 9 50.31 32.18 0.01
C ALA A 9 50.83 30.83 0.57
N GLY A 10 50.18 29.71 0.19
CA GLY A 10 50.73 28.33 0.18
C GLY A 10 50.68 27.58 1.52
N ALA A 11 50.45 26.26 1.63
CA ALA A 11 50.44 25.11 0.72
C ALA A 11 49.44 24.07 1.34
N TRP A 12 48.32 23.67 0.72
CA TRP A 12 48.14 22.57 -0.25
C TRP A 12 48.61 21.21 0.31
N ARG A 13 47.78 20.17 0.44
CA ARG A 13 47.05 19.38 -0.58
C ARG A 13 46.11 18.40 0.15
N ARG A 14 45.10 17.73 -0.43
CA ARG A 14 44.33 17.74 -1.71
C ARG A 14 43.52 16.43 -1.63
N ILE A 15 42.26 16.36 -2.07
CA ILE A 15 41.74 15.66 -3.27
C ILE A 15 40.28 15.34 -2.90
N ASP A 16 39.22 15.46 -3.70
CA ASP A 16 38.88 16.05 -5.01
C ASP A 16 37.36 15.76 -5.12
N SER A 17 36.48 16.76 -5.06
CA SER A 17 35.73 17.33 -6.21
C SER A 17 35.03 16.29 -7.09
N LYS A 18 33.68 16.28 -7.11
CA LYS A 18 32.80 17.02 -8.05
C LYS A 18 32.66 16.24 -9.37
N GLU A 19 31.57 16.20 -10.11
CA GLU A 19 30.20 16.73 -10.07
C GLU A 19 29.51 16.18 -11.33
N ASP A 20 28.18 16.34 -11.39
CA ASP A 20 27.36 16.58 -12.59
C ASP A 20 27.51 15.74 -13.87
N ALA A 21 26.42 15.03 -14.22
CA ALA A 21 26.02 14.87 -15.63
C ALA A 21 24.50 14.66 -15.77
N VAL A 22 23.87 15.61 -16.46
CA VAL A 22 22.49 15.60 -16.97
C VAL A 22 22.40 14.90 -18.34
N LEU A 23 21.19 14.44 -18.68
CA LEU A 23 20.57 14.20 -20.01
C LEU A 23 20.37 12.73 -20.51
N SER A 24 19.09 12.33 -20.44
CA SER A 24 18.20 11.70 -21.46
C SER A 24 18.63 10.65 -22.50
N LEU A 25 17.71 9.66 -22.60
CA LEU A 25 17.25 8.82 -23.72
C LEU A 25 18.02 7.55 -24.12
N GLY A 26 17.32 6.40 -24.02
CA GLY A 26 17.64 5.18 -24.77
C GLY A 26 17.05 3.91 -24.16
N ILE A 27 15.98 3.41 -24.77
CA ILE A 27 15.23 2.17 -24.49
C ILE A 27 16.11 0.92 -24.37
N ASP A 28 15.86 0.09 -23.36
CA ASP A 28 15.48 -1.32 -23.57
C ASP A 28 14.79 -1.91 -22.32
N ALA A 29 13.78 -2.74 -22.57
CA ALA A 29 12.85 -3.24 -21.57
C ALA A 29 13.30 -4.58 -20.94
N ALA A 30 12.86 -4.76 -19.69
CA ALA A 30 12.74 -5.99 -18.88
C ALA A 30 13.84 -6.30 -17.84
N PRO A 31 13.52 -7.00 -16.72
CA PRO A 31 12.24 -7.09 -16.00
C PRO A 31 12.33 -6.45 -14.60
N ALA A 32 11.24 -5.81 -14.16
CA ALA A 32 11.13 -5.21 -12.84
C ALA A 32 11.01 -6.32 -11.77
N ALA A 33 12.11 -6.57 -11.06
CA ALA A 33 12.14 -7.26 -9.79
C ALA A 33 13.23 -6.62 -8.94
N ASP A 34 12.95 -5.44 -8.38
CA ASP A 34 13.71 -4.92 -7.24
C ASP A 34 12.90 -3.82 -6.53
N HIS A 35 12.00 -4.21 -5.63
CA HIS A 35 11.58 -3.30 -4.57
C HIS A 35 12.48 -3.55 -3.36
N ALA A 36 13.30 -2.54 -3.09
CA ALA A 36 14.46 -2.54 -2.23
C ALA A 36 14.22 -3.02 -0.78
N ALA A 37 15.15 -3.89 -0.35
CA ALA A 37 15.73 -4.17 0.98
C ALA A 37 14.86 -4.11 2.27
N PRO A 38 14.90 -5.17 3.11
CA PRO A 38 14.12 -5.26 4.34
C PRO A 38 14.80 -4.49 5.50
N ILE A 39 14.00 -3.73 6.23
CA ILE A 39 14.33 -3.24 7.57
C ILE A 39 14.14 -4.38 8.57
N ALA A 40 15.19 -4.65 9.36
CA ALA A 40 15.34 -5.79 10.24
C ALA A 40 14.29 -5.86 11.36
N GLY A 41 13.23 -6.63 11.10
CA GLY A 41 12.44 -7.36 12.08
C GLY A 41 12.11 -8.69 11.41
N SER A 42 12.22 -9.82 12.12
CA SER A 42 11.88 -11.13 11.57
C SER A 42 10.39 -11.15 11.20
N TYR A 43 10.07 -10.88 9.95
CA TYR A 43 8.72 -11.10 9.44
C TYR A 43 8.45 -12.59 9.52
N VAL A 44 7.35 -12.95 10.19
CA VAL A 44 6.80 -14.29 10.07
C VAL A 44 6.43 -14.45 8.60
N ASP A 45 6.94 -15.51 7.96
CA ASP A 45 6.56 -15.87 6.59
C ASP A 45 5.13 -16.41 6.64
N VAL A 46 4.15 -15.51 6.69
CA VAL A 46 2.72 -15.81 6.68
C VAL A 46 2.29 -15.87 5.22
N SER A 47 1.63 -16.95 4.82
CA SER A 47 1.09 -17.05 3.47
C SER A 47 -0.05 -16.06 3.22
N SER A 48 -0.24 -15.63 1.96
CA SER A 48 -1.34 -14.73 1.58
C SER A 48 -2.71 -15.30 1.94
N GLU A 49 -2.88 -16.63 1.90
CA GLU A 49 -4.09 -17.34 2.33
C GLU A 49 -4.35 -17.25 3.84
N GLU A 50 -3.31 -17.42 4.66
CA GLU A 50 -3.42 -17.28 6.12
C GLU A 50 -3.73 -15.83 6.50
N LEU A 51 -3.06 -14.88 5.84
CA LEU A 51 -3.30 -13.45 6.04
C LEU A 51 -4.74 -13.08 5.68
N LEU A 52 -5.22 -13.54 4.53
CA LEU A 52 -6.61 -13.38 4.08
C LEU A 52 -7.60 -13.93 5.12
N ALA A 53 -7.39 -15.15 5.61
CA ALA A 53 -8.28 -15.77 6.60
C ALA A 53 -8.33 -14.95 7.90
N GLY A 54 -7.18 -14.48 8.37
CA GLY A 54 -7.08 -13.60 9.54
C GLY A 54 -7.81 -12.28 9.35
N ILE A 55 -7.65 -11.67 8.18
CA ILE A 55 -8.33 -10.42 7.82
C ILE A 55 -9.84 -10.62 7.80
N LEU A 56 -10.34 -11.66 7.13
CA LEU A 56 -11.79 -11.95 7.07
C LEU A 56 -12.37 -12.13 8.48
N HIS A 57 -11.69 -12.89 9.34
CA HIS A 57 -12.10 -13.07 10.72
C HIS A 57 -12.16 -11.75 11.50
N SER A 58 -11.14 -10.89 11.36
CA SER A 58 -11.09 -9.58 12.03
C SER A 58 -12.22 -8.64 11.56
N LEU A 59 -12.55 -8.68 10.27
CA LEU A 59 -13.67 -7.92 9.69
C LEU A 59 -15.02 -8.41 10.22
N GLU A 60 -15.23 -9.72 10.32
CA GLU A 60 -16.44 -10.33 10.88
C GLU A 60 -16.62 -10.05 12.38
N ASP A 61 -15.54 -10.11 13.17
CA ASP A 61 -15.57 -9.74 14.59
C ASP A 61 -15.96 -8.27 14.77
N SER A 62 -15.41 -7.41 13.91
CA SER A 62 -15.69 -5.97 13.90
C SER A 62 -17.06 -5.60 13.31
N LYS A 63 -17.88 -6.60 12.94
CA LYS A 63 -19.21 -6.44 12.35
C LYS A 63 -19.22 -5.56 11.11
N ALA A 64 -18.22 -5.75 10.24
CA ALA A 64 -18.23 -5.18 8.91
C ALA A 64 -19.36 -5.82 8.08
N GLU A 65 -19.94 -5.04 7.17
CA GLU A 65 -21.04 -5.44 6.29
C GLU A 65 -20.53 -5.60 4.85
N ASP A 66 -21.27 -6.32 4.01
CA ASP A 66 -21.00 -6.48 2.57
C ASP A 66 -19.55 -6.84 2.22
N ILE A 67 -18.97 -7.77 2.99
CA ILE A 67 -17.60 -8.25 2.79
C ILE A 67 -17.54 -9.02 1.47
N ALA A 68 -16.89 -8.42 0.48
CA ALA A 68 -16.64 -9.01 -0.83
C ALA A 68 -15.14 -9.29 -0.99
N GLN A 69 -14.81 -10.53 -1.34
CA GLN A 69 -13.45 -10.95 -1.66
C GLN A 69 -13.27 -11.03 -3.18
N ILE A 70 -12.13 -10.54 -3.66
CA ILE A 70 -11.76 -10.50 -5.08
C ILE A 70 -10.36 -11.10 -5.23
N ASP A 71 -10.25 -12.17 -6.03
CA ASP A 71 -8.96 -12.74 -6.41
C ASP A 71 -8.32 -11.90 -7.53
N LEU A 72 -7.13 -11.39 -7.24
CA LEU A 72 -6.33 -10.53 -8.11
C LEU A 72 -5.18 -11.28 -8.78
N ARG A 73 -4.89 -12.51 -8.37
CA ARG A 73 -3.77 -13.29 -8.90
C ARG A 73 -3.92 -13.49 -10.40
N GLY A 74 -2.84 -13.20 -11.12
CA GLY A 74 -2.82 -13.26 -12.59
C GLY A 74 -3.59 -12.14 -13.31
N LYS A 75 -4.18 -11.17 -12.58
CA LYS A 75 -4.86 -10.00 -13.15
C LYS A 75 -4.07 -8.71 -12.94
N THR A 76 -3.40 -8.57 -11.80
CA THR A 76 -2.62 -7.37 -11.43
C THR A 76 -1.46 -7.74 -10.52
N ALA A 77 -0.43 -6.89 -10.48
CA ALA A 77 0.74 -7.05 -9.62
C ALA A 77 0.60 -6.30 -8.27
N ILE A 78 -0.56 -5.71 -7.99
CA ILE A 78 -0.78 -4.86 -6.81
C ILE A 78 -0.99 -5.67 -5.51
N GLY A 79 -1.31 -6.96 -5.63
CA GLY A 79 -1.55 -7.88 -4.51
C GLY A 79 -2.25 -9.16 -4.99
N ASP A 80 -2.35 -10.16 -4.12
CA ASP A 80 -3.02 -11.44 -4.40
C ASP A 80 -4.53 -11.35 -4.20
N TYR A 81 -4.97 -10.61 -3.19
CA TYR A 81 -6.38 -10.47 -2.84
C TYR A 81 -6.76 -9.02 -2.60
N MET A 82 -7.99 -8.67 -2.98
CA MET A 82 -8.65 -7.45 -2.55
C MET A 82 -9.92 -7.79 -1.79
N ILE A 83 -10.12 -7.13 -0.66
CA ILE A 83 -11.35 -7.21 0.13
C ILE A 83 -11.99 -5.84 0.15
N VAL A 84 -13.31 -5.85 0.07
CA VAL A 84 -14.11 -4.64 0.13
C VAL A 84 -15.24 -4.88 1.11
N CYS A 85 -15.36 -4.04 2.13
CA CYS A 85 -16.44 -4.12 3.10
C CYS A 85 -16.98 -2.73 3.44
N SER A 86 -18.07 -2.72 4.20
CA SER A 86 -18.81 -1.54 4.62
C SER A 86 -18.81 -1.41 6.14
N GLY A 87 -18.76 -0.17 6.65
CA GLY A 87 -19.00 0.16 8.05
C GLY A 87 -20.13 1.17 8.18
N ARG A 88 -21.06 0.96 9.12
CA ARG A 88 -22.33 1.72 9.25
C ARG A 88 -22.16 3.20 9.62
N SER A 89 -20.96 3.64 9.97
CA SER A 89 -20.64 5.02 10.34
C SER A 89 -19.14 5.29 10.18
N SER A 90 -18.74 6.56 10.04
CA SER A 90 -17.32 6.93 9.94
C SER A 90 -16.49 6.45 11.12
N ARG A 91 -17.07 6.48 12.34
CA ARG A 91 -16.44 5.93 13.54
C ARG A 91 -16.23 4.42 13.44
N GLN A 92 -17.22 3.67 12.95
CA GLN A 92 -17.06 2.22 12.79
C GLN A 92 -16.02 1.91 11.71
N VAL A 93 -16.04 2.62 10.58
CA VAL A 93 -15.05 2.46 9.51
C VAL A 93 -13.62 2.65 10.05
N ALA A 94 -13.37 3.75 10.79
CA ALA A 94 -12.08 3.99 11.41
C ALA A 94 -11.71 2.89 12.44
N SER A 95 -12.67 2.45 13.26
CA SER A 95 -12.46 1.40 14.27
C SER A 95 -12.18 0.03 13.66
N ILE A 96 -12.82 -0.33 12.55
CA ILE A 96 -12.56 -1.56 11.80
C ILE A 96 -11.11 -1.54 11.32
N ALA A 97 -10.69 -0.44 10.67
CA ALA A 97 -9.35 -0.31 10.15
C ALA A 97 -8.28 -0.34 11.25
N GLU A 98 -8.51 0.35 12.38
CA GLU A 98 -7.61 0.31 13.55
C GLU A 98 -7.44 -1.10 14.10
N ARG A 99 -8.56 -1.77 14.39
CA ARG A 99 -8.55 -3.14 14.90
C ARG A 99 -7.84 -4.09 13.95
N LEU A 100 -8.09 -3.95 12.66
CA LEU A 100 -7.44 -4.76 11.64
C LEU A 100 -5.91 -4.58 11.66
N VAL A 101 -5.44 -3.34 11.67
CA VAL A 101 -4.00 -3.03 11.71
C VAL A 101 -3.34 -3.55 12.98
N ASP A 102 -4.01 -3.41 14.14
CA ASP A 102 -3.52 -3.98 15.40
C ASP A 102 -3.46 -5.50 15.34
N THR A 103 -4.49 -6.17 14.81
CA THR A 103 -4.53 -7.64 14.63
C THR A 103 -3.38 -8.10 13.73
N LEU A 104 -3.20 -7.45 12.58
CA LEU A 104 -2.13 -7.76 11.63
C LEU A 104 -0.74 -7.64 12.26
N LYS A 105 -0.53 -6.61 13.07
CA LYS A 105 0.74 -6.38 13.76
C LYS A 105 0.98 -7.38 14.89
N GLN A 106 -0.04 -7.68 15.70
CA GLN A 106 0.09 -8.52 16.89
C GLN A 106 0.17 -10.00 16.55
N ASP A 107 -0.70 -10.48 15.66
CA ASP A 107 -0.87 -11.92 15.41
C ASP A 107 -0.01 -12.40 14.24
N TYR A 108 0.25 -11.52 13.27
CA TYR A 108 0.96 -11.88 12.03
C TYR A 108 2.30 -11.16 11.85
N GLY A 109 2.65 -10.22 12.75
CA GLY A 109 3.85 -9.40 12.62
C GLY A 109 3.88 -8.55 11.35
N ARG A 110 2.72 -8.31 10.71
CA ARG A 110 2.61 -7.63 9.42
C ARG A 110 2.35 -6.15 9.63
N LEU A 111 3.17 -5.32 9.00
CA LEU A 111 2.92 -3.89 8.93
C LEU A 111 1.98 -3.58 7.77
N ALA A 112 0.98 -2.75 8.02
CA ALA A 112 0.03 -2.31 7.02
C ALA A 112 0.11 -0.79 6.85
N LYS A 113 0.05 -0.33 5.61
CA LYS A 113 -0.11 1.08 5.27
C LYS A 113 -1.60 1.43 5.33
N VAL A 114 -1.92 2.58 5.93
CA VAL A 114 -3.31 3.03 6.13
C VAL A 114 -3.50 4.42 5.53
N GLU A 115 -4.54 4.59 4.72
CA GLU A 115 -4.90 5.86 4.08
C GLU A 115 -6.38 6.20 4.31
N GLY A 116 -6.76 7.48 4.33
CA GLY A 116 -8.15 7.94 4.42
C GLY A 116 -8.81 7.87 5.80
N LYS A 117 -8.11 7.33 6.80
CA LYS A 117 -8.60 7.15 8.18
C LYS A 117 -9.08 8.43 8.86
N GLU A 118 -8.47 9.58 8.56
CA GLU A 118 -8.82 10.87 9.17
C GLU A 118 -10.25 11.33 8.84
N THR A 119 -10.73 11.04 7.63
CA THR A 119 -12.08 11.40 7.20
C THR A 119 -13.09 10.32 7.60
N GLY A 120 -12.68 9.05 7.55
CA GLY A 120 -13.52 7.90 7.94
C GLY A 120 -14.66 7.60 6.96
N ASP A 121 -14.72 8.28 5.82
CA ASP A 121 -15.66 7.98 4.74
C ASP A 121 -15.21 6.77 3.90
N TRP A 122 -13.89 6.62 3.79
CA TRP A 122 -13.21 5.49 3.18
C TRP A 122 -11.86 5.29 3.84
N VAL A 123 -11.49 4.03 4.05
CA VAL A 123 -10.18 3.66 4.55
C VAL A 123 -9.61 2.54 3.71
N LEU A 124 -8.34 2.71 3.34
CA LEU A 124 -7.53 1.69 2.71
C LEU A 124 -6.56 1.13 3.74
N VAL A 125 -6.47 -0.19 3.82
CA VAL A 125 -5.45 -0.93 4.56
C VAL A 125 -4.72 -1.81 3.58
N ASP A 126 -3.43 -1.55 3.37
CA ASP A 126 -2.58 -2.23 2.40
C ASP A 126 -1.48 -3.02 3.14
N THR A 127 -1.47 -4.33 2.94
CA THR A 127 -0.48 -5.25 3.54
C THR A 127 0.58 -5.72 2.54
N GLY A 128 0.50 -5.29 1.28
CA GLY A 128 1.27 -5.80 0.14
C GLY A 128 0.60 -6.97 -0.57
N ASP A 129 0.21 -8.02 0.18
CA ASP A 129 -0.38 -9.24 -0.40
C ASP A 129 -1.92 -9.18 -0.44
N VAL A 130 -2.52 -8.57 0.59
CA VAL A 130 -3.97 -8.37 0.70
C VAL A 130 -4.27 -6.88 0.90
N ILE A 131 -5.17 -6.36 0.07
CA ILE A 131 -5.64 -4.98 0.14
C ILE A 131 -7.07 -4.96 0.65
N VAL A 132 -7.35 -4.13 1.67
CA VAL A 132 -8.70 -4.01 2.26
C VAL A 132 -9.21 -2.59 2.10
N HIS A 133 -10.38 -2.46 1.49
CA HIS A 133 -11.12 -1.21 1.42
C HIS A 133 -12.34 -1.27 2.33
N VAL A 134 -12.42 -0.31 3.25
CA VAL A 134 -13.58 -0.14 4.14
C VAL A 134 -14.28 1.15 3.75
N PHE A 135 -15.53 1.05 3.30
CA PHE A 135 -16.34 2.20 2.87
C PHE A 135 -17.47 2.48 3.84
N ARG A 136 -17.97 3.71 3.86
CA ARG A 136 -19.34 3.96 4.30
C ARG A 136 -20.35 3.53 3.22
N PRO A 137 -21.50 2.94 3.59
CA PRO A 137 -22.52 2.50 2.64
C PRO A 137 -22.89 3.57 1.59
N GLU A 138 -23.09 4.81 2.03
CA GLU A 138 -23.44 5.92 1.13
C GLU A 138 -22.36 6.23 0.08
N VAL A 139 -21.08 6.07 0.43
CA VAL A 139 -19.96 6.27 -0.50
C VAL A 139 -19.88 5.10 -1.49
N ARG A 140 -20.08 3.87 -0.99
CA ARG A 140 -20.07 2.65 -1.80
C ARG A 140 -21.17 2.66 -2.87
N GLU A 141 -22.38 3.08 -2.50
CA GLU A 141 -23.52 3.21 -3.41
C GLU A 141 -23.35 4.35 -4.41
N PHE A 142 -22.88 5.52 -3.95
CA PHE A 142 -22.71 6.70 -4.80
C PHE A 142 -21.77 6.45 -5.98
N TYR A 143 -20.65 5.76 -5.74
CA TYR A 143 -19.67 5.43 -6.79
C TYR A 143 -20.01 4.14 -7.56
N GLN A 144 -21.12 3.47 -7.26
CA GLN A 144 -21.52 2.19 -7.87
C GLN A 144 -20.37 1.16 -7.91
N LEU A 145 -19.55 1.12 -6.84
CA LEU A 145 -18.32 0.30 -6.78
C LEU A 145 -18.60 -1.18 -7.05
N GLU A 146 -19.78 -1.63 -6.61
CA GLU A 146 -20.36 -2.95 -6.89
C GLU A 146 -20.28 -3.34 -8.38
N LYS A 147 -20.66 -2.42 -9.28
CA LYS A 147 -20.68 -2.70 -10.72
C LYS A 147 -19.28 -2.84 -11.29
N MET A 148 -18.33 -2.02 -10.83
CA MET A 148 -16.95 -2.05 -11.33
C MET A 148 -16.23 -3.33 -10.89
N TRP A 149 -16.48 -3.78 -9.67
CA TRP A 149 -15.74 -4.90 -9.08
C TRP A 149 -16.39 -6.26 -9.30
N GLN A 150 -17.72 -6.34 -9.41
CA GLN A 150 -18.38 -7.57 -9.89
C GLN A 150 -18.04 -7.86 -11.37
N SER A 151 -17.83 -6.83 -12.19
CA SER A 151 -17.35 -7.00 -13.57
C SER A 151 -15.92 -7.55 -13.63
N ALA A 152 -15.07 -7.18 -12.67
CA ALA A 152 -13.67 -7.63 -12.58
C ALA A 152 -13.52 -9.05 -11.99
N SER A 153 -14.49 -9.51 -11.19
CA SER A 153 -14.57 -10.90 -10.72
C SER A 153 -15.24 -11.84 -11.72
N GLY A 154 -16.01 -11.33 -12.69
CA GLY A 154 -16.74 -12.09 -13.73
C GLY A 154 -15.91 -12.74 -14.84
N GLY A 155 -14.60 -12.92 -14.66
CA GLY A 155 -13.74 -13.59 -15.63
C GLY A 155 -13.74 -15.11 -15.48
N THR A 156 -14.87 -15.79 -15.64
CA THR A 156 -14.90 -17.25 -15.84
C THR A 156 -16.04 -17.66 -16.77
N SER A 157 -15.65 -17.89 -18.03
CA SER A 157 -16.19 -18.91 -18.95
C SER A 157 -17.72 -19.03 -19.11
N ASP A 158 -18.26 -18.39 -20.14
CA ASP A 158 -19.21 -19.09 -21.02
C ASP A 158 -18.80 -18.86 -22.48
N ARG A 159 -18.13 -19.86 -23.06
CA ARG A 159 -17.91 -19.98 -24.51
C ARG A 159 -18.78 -21.15 -24.96
N ARG A 160 -19.94 -20.83 -25.53
CA ARG A 160 -20.66 -21.73 -26.44
C ARG A 160 -20.24 -21.49 -27.87
#